data_AF-A0A3S4SZZ6-F1
#
_entry.id   AF-A0A3S4SZZ6-F1
#
_cell.length_a   1.000
_cell.length_b   1.000
_cell.length_c   1.000
_cell.angle_alpha   90.00
_cell.angle_beta   90.00
_cell.angle_gamma   90.00
#
_symmetry.space_group_name_H-M   'P 1'
#
loop_
_entity.id
_entity.type
_entity.pdbx_description
1 polymer ?
#
loop_
_entity_poly.entity_id
_entity_poly.type
_entity_poly.pdbx_seq_one_letter_code
_entity_poly.pdbx_strand_id
1 'polypeptide(L)'
;MLKPIIIALALLTAASPALANSQKLPFVGKRFIDSDYGVWGGYYITINKNGNTTISWGSKAGGDSTLYRGKYRQLLPINEGGSRAYLQIKNNKVYLLDRNKNLVYDCSFDGSDGLLEDQACIIPLRK
;
A
#
# COMPACT_ATOMS: atom_id res chain seq x y z
N MET A 1 -43.48 34.25 43.61
CA MET A 1 -44.31 33.55 42.61
C MET A 1 -43.36 32.82 41.66
N LEU A 2 -43.52 31.50 41.56
CA LEU A 2 -42.79 30.60 40.64
C LEU A 2 -43.15 30.89 39.17
N LYS A 3 -42.17 30.88 38.27
CA LYS A 3 -41.93 29.71 37.41
C LYS A 3 -40.60 29.81 36.64
N PRO A 4 -39.87 28.69 36.50
CA PRO A 4 -38.66 28.59 35.71
C PRO A 4 -39.01 28.30 34.25
N ILE A 5 -38.22 28.82 33.30
CA ILE A 5 -38.21 28.29 31.93
C ILE A 5 -36.82 27.70 31.69
N ILE A 6 -36.75 26.38 31.93
CA ILE A 6 -35.72 25.51 31.39
C ILE A 6 -36.08 25.32 29.91
N ILE A 7 -35.21 25.76 29.01
CA ILE A 7 -35.15 25.23 27.64
C ILE A 7 -33.76 24.66 27.48
N ALA A 8 -33.62 23.41 27.92
CA ALA A 8 -32.65 22.50 27.34
C ALA A 8 -33.27 22.01 26.02
N LEU A 9 -32.68 22.39 24.89
CA LEU A 9 -33.00 21.73 23.62
C LEU A 9 -31.72 21.56 22.79
N ALA A 10 -31.18 20.35 22.93
CA ALA A 10 -30.61 19.55 21.85
C ALA A 10 -29.50 20.19 21.00
N LEU A 11 -28.26 20.07 21.44
CA LEU A 11 -27.11 19.86 20.54
C LEU A 11 -27.25 18.46 19.89
N LEU A 12 -28.27 18.27 19.06
CA LEU A 12 -28.31 17.14 18.15
C LEU A 12 -27.62 17.54 16.84
N THR A 13 -26.54 16.81 16.58
CA THR A 13 -26.14 16.32 15.26
C THR A 13 -25.73 17.36 14.23
N ALA A 14 -24.43 17.63 14.23
CA ALA A 14 -23.66 17.33 13.02
C ALA A 14 -22.39 16.56 13.45
N ALA A 15 -22.59 15.36 13.99
CA ALA A 15 -21.60 14.33 13.71
C ALA A 15 -21.73 14.12 12.20
N SER A 16 -21.02 14.93 11.43
CA SER A 16 -20.77 14.62 10.04
C SER A 16 -20.37 13.15 10.07
N PRO A 17 -21.07 12.23 9.38
CA PRO A 17 -20.34 11.10 8.89
C PRO A 17 -19.30 11.76 7.99
N ALA A 18 -18.12 12.04 8.54
CA ALA A 18 -16.92 12.05 7.73
C ALA A 18 -17.07 10.73 7.01
N LEU A 19 -17.49 10.81 5.75
CA LEU A 19 -17.64 9.68 4.87
C LEU A 19 -16.25 9.10 4.87
N ALA A 20 -16.03 8.15 5.77
CA ALA A 20 -14.94 7.23 5.71
C ALA A 20 -15.24 6.50 4.43
N ASN A 21 -14.78 7.08 3.32
CA ASN A 21 -14.75 6.47 2.02
C ASN A 21 -13.87 5.27 2.28
N SER A 22 -14.50 4.15 2.66
CA SER A 22 -13.83 2.93 3.04
C SER A 22 -13.27 2.41 1.74
N GLN A 23 -12.08 2.90 1.42
CA GLN A 23 -11.41 2.60 0.18
C GLN A 23 -11.40 1.08 0.08
N LYS A 24 -12.06 0.53 -0.93
CA LYS A 24 -12.17 -0.90 -1.12
C LYS A 24 -10.76 -1.47 -1.17
N LEU A 25 -10.42 -2.29 -0.18
CA LEU A 25 -9.12 -2.92 -0.11
C LEU A 25 -9.00 -3.94 -1.26
N PRO A 26 -7.86 -4.00 -1.97
CA PRO A 26 -7.67 -4.91 -3.09
C PRO A 26 -7.62 -6.37 -2.63
N PHE A 27 -7.19 -6.59 -1.39
CA PHE A 27 -7.25 -7.85 -0.66
C PHE A 27 -7.03 -7.57 0.84
N VAL A 28 -7.24 -8.59 1.67
CA VAL A 28 -6.83 -8.62 3.08
C VAL A 28 -5.93 -9.84 3.29
N GLY A 29 -4.84 -9.67 4.03
CA GLY A 29 -3.83 -10.68 4.30
C GLY A 29 -2.46 -10.30 3.72
N LYS A 30 -1.54 -11.28 3.70
CA LYS A 30 -0.20 -11.18 3.13
C LYS A 30 -0.19 -11.72 1.70
N ARG A 31 0.57 -11.07 0.81
CA ARG A 31 0.81 -11.46 -0.58
C ARG A 31 2.28 -11.26 -0.94
N PHE A 32 2.79 -12.11 -1.80
CA PHE A 32 4.14 -12.00 -2.36
C PHE A 32 4.12 -11.11 -3.61
N ILE A 33 5.15 -10.26 -3.75
CA ILE A 33 5.37 -9.33 -4.87
C ILE A 33 6.81 -9.48 -5.33
N ASP A 34 7.12 -10.52 -6.09
CA ASP A 34 8.46 -10.69 -6.66
C ASP A 34 8.32 -11.28 -8.06
N SER A 35 9.19 -10.86 -8.97
CA SER A 35 9.26 -11.42 -10.31
C SER A 35 9.82 -12.83 -10.29
N ASP A 36 10.80 -13.13 -9.42
CA ASP A 36 11.66 -14.30 -9.59
C ASP A 36 11.91 -15.17 -8.35
N TYR A 37 11.13 -15.00 -7.27
CA TYR A 37 11.33 -15.74 -6.01
C TYR A 37 12.82 -15.73 -5.64
N GLY A 38 13.38 -14.54 -5.45
CA GLY A 38 14.80 -14.37 -5.19
C GLY A 38 15.29 -15.47 -4.23
N VAL A 39 16.33 -16.20 -4.64
CA VAL A 39 16.85 -17.36 -3.89
C VAL A 39 17.09 -17.01 -2.42
N TRP A 40 17.36 -15.73 -2.16
CA TRP A 40 17.76 -15.12 -0.89
C TRP A 40 16.67 -14.35 -0.13
N GLY A 41 15.52 -14.08 -0.74
CA GLY A 41 14.47 -13.23 -0.14
C GLY A 41 13.49 -12.72 -1.18
N GLY A 42 12.50 -11.94 -0.74
CA GLY A 42 11.57 -11.30 -1.67
C GLY A 42 10.64 -10.31 -0.98
N TYR A 43 9.87 -9.57 -1.78
CA TYR A 43 8.98 -8.53 -1.27
C TYR A 43 7.60 -9.09 -0.95
N TYR A 44 7.04 -8.59 0.14
CA TYR A 44 5.71 -8.92 0.60
C TYR A 44 4.91 -7.66 0.86
N ILE A 45 3.62 -7.71 0.58
CA ILE A 45 2.65 -6.73 1.03
C ILE A 45 1.67 -7.38 1.98
N THR A 46 1.36 -6.71 3.08
CA THR A 46 0.31 -7.13 4.02
C THR A 46 -0.69 -6.00 4.17
N ILE A 47 -1.98 -6.28 3.95
CA ILE A 47 -3.09 -5.34 4.18
C ILE A 47 -4.03 -5.97 5.21
N ASN A 48 -4.24 -5.31 6.34
CA ASN A 48 -5.20 -5.79 7.35
C ASN A 48 -6.63 -5.25 7.09
N LYS A 49 -7.61 -5.77 7.82
CA LYS A 49 -9.03 -5.38 7.69
C LYS A 49 -9.28 -3.87 7.89
N ASN A 50 -8.41 -3.19 8.64
CA ASN A 50 -8.50 -1.76 8.94
C ASN A 50 -7.70 -0.90 7.93
N GLY A 51 -7.23 -1.53 6.84
CA GLY A 51 -6.44 -0.90 5.79
C GLY A 51 -5.00 -0.58 6.20
N ASN A 52 -4.50 -0.99 7.37
CA ASN A 52 -3.07 -0.84 7.64
C ASN A 52 -2.30 -1.74 6.68
N THR A 53 -1.32 -1.14 6.03
CA THR A 53 -0.54 -1.72 4.94
C THR A 53 0.94 -1.63 5.25
N THR A 54 1.65 -2.74 5.06
CA THR A 54 3.11 -2.81 5.16
C THR A 54 3.64 -3.44 3.87
N ILE A 55 4.70 -2.86 3.31
CA ILE A 55 5.51 -3.47 2.25
C ILE A 55 6.90 -3.68 2.81
N SER A 56 7.39 -4.92 2.73
CA SER A 56 8.67 -5.32 3.31
C SER A 56 9.40 -6.29 2.40
N TRP A 57 10.71 -6.16 2.31
CA TRP A 57 11.58 -7.24 1.86
C TRP A 57 11.92 -8.13 3.04
N GLY A 58 11.85 -9.44 2.85
CA GLY A 58 12.30 -10.41 3.86
C GLY A 58 13.32 -11.36 3.28
N SER A 59 14.48 -11.46 3.93
CA SER A 59 15.56 -12.38 3.60
C SER A 59 15.37 -13.73 4.30
N LYS A 60 15.74 -14.82 3.62
CA LYS A 60 15.89 -16.14 4.27
C LYS A 60 16.98 -16.15 5.36
N ALA A 61 17.93 -15.22 5.31
CA ALA A 61 19.00 -15.07 6.29
C ALA A 61 18.59 -14.25 7.53
N GLY A 62 17.33 -13.82 7.64
CA GLY A 62 16.79 -13.15 8.84
C GLY A 62 16.88 -11.62 8.84
N GLY A 63 17.18 -11.00 7.70
CA GLY A 63 17.10 -9.55 7.52
C GLY A 63 15.78 -9.13 6.90
N ASP A 64 15.04 -8.22 7.54
CA ASP A 64 13.82 -7.62 7.00
C ASP A 64 14.02 -6.10 6.81
N SER A 65 13.62 -5.58 5.64
CA SER A 65 13.57 -4.13 5.40
C SER A 65 12.12 -3.71 5.12
N THR A 66 11.68 -2.58 5.66
CA THR A 66 10.33 -2.05 5.43
C THR A 66 10.40 -0.89 4.45
N LEU A 67 9.80 -1.04 3.26
CA LEU A 67 9.73 0.02 2.24
C LEU A 67 8.54 0.95 2.48
N TYR A 68 7.49 0.43 3.12
CA TYR A 68 6.28 1.20 3.41
C TYR A 68 5.56 0.69 4.65
N ARG A 69 5.05 1.62 5.45
CA ARG A 69 4.13 1.35 6.55
C ARG A 69 3.13 2.50 6.66
N GLY A 70 1.84 2.21 6.52
CA GLY A 70 0.81 3.25 6.55
C GLY A 70 -0.60 2.73 6.29
N LYS A 71 -1.52 3.63 5.91
CA LYS A 71 -2.86 3.26 5.45
C LYS A 71 -2.86 2.97 3.96
N TYR A 72 -3.57 1.93 3.54
CA TYR A 72 -3.76 1.60 2.14
C TYR A 72 -4.26 2.82 1.37
N ARG A 73 -3.65 3.05 0.22
CA ARG A 73 -4.03 4.06 -0.77
C ARG A 73 -3.86 3.43 -2.15
N GLN A 74 -4.55 3.97 -3.14
CA GLN A 74 -4.47 3.43 -4.50
C GLN A 74 -3.06 3.51 -5.07
N LEU A 75 -2.31 4.55 -4.66
CA LEU A 75 -0.88 4.73 -4.91
C LEU A 75 -0.15 4.66 -3.57
N LEU A 76 0.63 3.62 -3.38
CA LEU A 76 1.45 3.40 -2.19
C LEU A 76 2.84 3.99 -2.45
N PRO A 77 3.21 5.11 -1.82
CA PRO A 77 4.55 5.65 -1.99
C PRO A 77 5.56 4.71 -1.35
N ILE A 78 6.60 4.34 -2.09
CA ILE A 78 7.75 3.58 -1.59
C ILE A 78 9.01 4.43 -1.73
N ASN A 79 9.96 4.22 -0.83
CA ASN A 79 11.30 4.78 -0.94
C ASN A 79 12.26 3.64 -1.19
N GLU A 80 12.80 3.58 -2.40
CA GLU A 80 13.68 2.54 -2.88
C GLU A 80 14.95 3.22 -3.40
N GLY A 81 16.11 2.91 -2.78
CA GLY A 81 17.38 3.50 -3.16
C GLY A 81 17.45 5.03 -3.11
N GLY A 82 16.60 5.70 -2.33
CA GLY A 82 16.51 7.17 -2.27
C GLY A 82 15.66 7.82 -3.36
N SER A 83 15.08 7.02 -4.27
CA SER A 83 14.14 7.48 -5.28
C SER A 83 12.70 7.25 -4.81
N ARG A 84 11.87 8.27 -4.96
CA ARG A 84 10.42 8.15 -4.72
C ARG A 84 9.79 7.40 -5.88
N ALA A 85 9.15 6.28 -5.59
CA ALA A 85 8.35 5.51 -6.53
C ALA A 85 6.96 5.22 -5.92
N TYR A 86 6.07 4.64 -6.71
CA TYR A 86 4.76 4.21 -6.23
C TYR A 86 4.47 2.78 -6.64
N LEU A 87 3.83 2.03 -5.75
CA LEU A 87 3.15 0.78 -6.11
C LEU A 87 1.66 1.03 -6.27
N GLN A 88 1.09 0.54 -7.37
CA GLN A 88 -0.35 0.49 -7.59
C GLN A 88 -0.82 -0.97 -7.67
N ILE A 89 -1.93 -1.27 -7.02
CA ILE A 89 -2.51 -2.62 -7.03
C ILE A 89 -3.81 -2.62 -7.82
N LYS A 90 -3.87 -3.42 -8.87
CA LYS A 90 -5.06 -3.57 -9.72
C LYS A 90 -5.13 -4.99 -10.28
N ASN A 91 -6.33 -5.57 -10.30
CA ASN A 91 -6.58 -6.87 -10.93
C ASN A 91 -5.60 -7.98 -10.49
N ASN A 92 -5.33 -8.09 -9.18
CA ASN A 92 -4.38 -9.05 -8.60
C ASN A 92 -2.93 -8.92 -9.14
N LYS A 93 -2.54 -7.71 -9.56
CA LYS A 93 -1.18 -7.38 -9.98
C LYS A 93 -0.71 -6.10 -9.28
N VAL A 94 0.61 -5.98 -9.14
CA VAL A 94 1.31 -4.79 -8.67
C VAL A 94 1.99 -4.14 -9.86
N TYR A 95 1.86 -2.82 -9.96
CA TYR A 95 2.47 -1.98 -10.98
C TYR A 95 3.47 -1.08 -10.28
N LEU A 96 4.73 -1.10 -10.70
CA LEU A 96 5.74 -0.16 -10.24
C LEU A 96 5.69 1.10 -11.11
N LEU A 97 5.55 2.25 -10.44
CA LEU A 97 5.45 3.55 -11.09
C LEU A 97 6.57 4.48 -10.62
N ASP A 98 7.09 5.29 -11.54
CA ASP A 98 8.08 6.32 -11.23
C ASP A 98 7.48 7.47 -10.38
N ARG A 99 8.31 8.45 -10.01
CA ARG A 99 7.87 9.65 -9.27
C ARG A 99 6.77 10.46 -9.99
N ASN A 100 6.68 10.33 -11.32
CA ASN A 100 5.71 11.00 -12.18
C ASN A 100 4.45 10.13 -12.41
N LYS A 101 4.39 8.93 -11.82
CA LYS A 101 3.31 7.93 -11.93
C LYS A 101 3.24 7.24 -13.29
N ASN A 102 4.33 7.25 -14.05
CA ASN A 102 4.47 6.46 -15.27
C ASN A 102 4.89 5.04 -14.91
N LEU A 103 4.47 4.07 -15.73
CA LEU A 103 4.89 2.67 -15.57
C LEU A 103 6.39 2.54 -15.81
N VAL A 104 7.09 1.87 -14.90
CA VAL A 104 8.51 1.54 -15.05
C VAL A 104 8.64 0.28 -15.91
N TYR A 105 9.67 0.19 -16.74
CA TYR A 105 9.90 -0.92 -17.69
C TYR A 105 11.11 -1.79 -17.32
N ASP A 106 11.58 -1.67 -16.08
CA ASP A 106 12.58 -2.51 -15.45
C ASP A 106 12.11 -2.83 -14.02
N CYS A 107 12.02 -4.11 -13.68
CA CYS A 107 11.51 -4.61 -12.40
C CYS A 107 12.60 -4.80 -11.34
N SER A 108 13.78 -4.21 -11.50
CA SER A 108 14.83 -4.33 -10.49
C SER A 108 14.47 -3.53 -9.22
N PHE A 109 14.01 -4.21 -8.18
CA PHE A 109 13.85 -3.61 -6.84
C PHE A 109 15.22 -3.39 -6.14
N ASP A 110 16.30 -3.96 -6.67
CA ASP A 110 17.65 -3.87 -6.10
C ASP A 110 18.74 -3.45 -7.12
N GLY A 111 18.35 -2.91 -8.27
CA GLY A 111 19.29 -2.29 -9.23
C GLY A 111 20.25 -3.24 -9.97
N SER A 112 20.05 -4.56 -9.91
CA SER A 112 20.86 -5.51 -10.66
C SER A 112 20.01 -6.69 -11.16
N ASP A 113 19.67 -6.67 -12.45
CA ASP A 113 20.17 -7.60 -13.45
C ASP A 113 19.34 -7.40 -14.73
N GLY A 114 19.96 -6.78 -15.74
CA GLY A 114 19.35 -6.35 -17.01
C GLY A 114 18.88 -7.49 -17.91
N LEU A 115 17.87 -8.25 -17.46
CA LEU A 115 17.22 -9.30 -18.25
C LEU A 115 15.82 -8.88 -18.75
N LEU A 116 15.35 -7.69 -18.39
CA LEU A 116 14.00 -7.21 -18.70
C LEU A 116 13.95 -5.74 -19.14
N GLU A 117 14.98 -5.24 -19.87
CA GLU A 117 15.14 -3.80 -20.20
C GLU A 117 13.98 -3.15 -21.01
N ASP A 118 12.94 -3.89 -21.40
CA ASP A 118 11.77 -3.38 -22.11
C ASP A 118 10.42 -3.94 -21.60
N GLN A 119 10.38 -4.55 -20.41
CA GLN A 119 9.15 -5.13 -19.88
C GLN A 119 8.52 -4.26 -18.79
N ALA A 120 7.29 -3.82 -19.05
CA ALA A 120 6.45 -3.16 -18.06
C ALA A 120 6.47 -3.90 -16.72
N CYS A 121 6.85 -3.20 -15.65
CA CYS A 121 7.02 -3.81 -14.33
C CYS A 121 5.66 -4.06 -13.67
N ILE A 122 5.09 -5.21 -14.03
CA ILE A 122 3.76 -5.67 -13.63
C ILE A 122 3.88 -7.07 -13.03
N ILE A 123 3.83 -7.15 -11.70
CA ILE A 123 4.08 -8.38 -10.95
C ILE A 123 2.74 -8.97 -10.47
N PRO A 124 2.45 -10.26 -10.72
CA PRO A 124 1.25 -10.91 -10.19
C PRO A 124 1.34 -11.06 -8.66
N LEU A 125 0.26 -10.73 -7.95
CA LEU A 125 0.13 -11.00 -6.51
C LEU A 125 -0.10 -12.49 -6.28
N ARG A 126 0.79 -13.11 -5.50
CA ARG A 126 0.71 -14.53 -5.14
C ARG A 126 0.35 -14.69 -3.67
N LYS A 127 -0.39 -15.77 -3.37
CA LYS A 127 -0.81 -16.08 -2.00
C LYS A 127 0.37 -16.55 -1.16
#